data_AF-S7UFF4-F1
#
_entry.id   AF-S7UFF4-F1
#
_cell.length_a   1.000
_cell.length_b   1.000
_cell.length_c   1.000
_cell.angle_alpha   90.00
_cell.angle_beta   90.00
_cell.angle_gamma   90.00
#
_symmetry.space_group_name_H-M   'P 1'
#
loop_
_entity.id
_entity.type
_entity.pdbx_description
1 polymer ?
#
loop_
_entity_poly.entity_id
_entity_poly.type
_entity_poly.pdbx_seq_one_letter_code
_entity_poly.pdbx_strand_id
1 'polypeptide(L)'
;MCNQDRYAEFREKYTHEDNLLNHRISWLIMSQTILSATYSVVIGASRNVACQDQLDLIITYGPWLGICLVIVSAVAIGLAIVAQNKIIKEWRWIRKWNDQRELTAIESDFGYVAPIGVPLIFFIAWIALLLL
;
A
#
# COMPACT_ATOMS: atom_id res chain seq x y z
N MET A 1 21.29 -30.95 -3.96
CA MET A 1 21.15 -29.52 -4.34
C MET A 1 22.11 -28.71 -3.50
N CYS A 2 22.97 -27.93 -4.13
CA CYS A 2 23.93 -27.10 -3.41
C CYS A 2 23.16 -26.00 -2.66
N ASN A 3 23.61 -25.61 -1.46
CA ASN A 3 22.92 -24.59 -0.66
C ASN A 3 22.67 -23.30 -1.49
N GLN A 4 23.63 -22.94 -2.35
CA GLN A 4 23.58 -21.76 -3.21
C GLN A 4 22.36 -21.69 -4.14
N ASP A 5 21.91 -22.83 -4.70
CA ASP A 5 20.74 -22.88 -5.60
C ASP A 5 19.45 -22.52 -4.84
N ARG A 6 19.31 -23.00 -3.60
CA ARG A 6 18.15 -22.70 -2.73
C ARG A 6 18.13 -21.25 -2.28
N TYR A 7 19.29 -20.64 -2.04
CA TYR A 7 19.40 -19.21 -1.73
C TYR A 7 18.99 -18.34 -2.93
N ALA A 8 19.40 -18.72 -4.14
CA ALA A 8 19.05 -18.00 -5.36
C ALA A 8 17.54 -18.02 -5.61
N GLU A 9 16.91 -19.20 -5.53
CA GLU A 9 15.47 -19.36 -5.70
C GLU A 9 14.66 -18.58 -4.65
N PHE A 10 15.09 -18.62 -3.37
CA PHE A 10 14.46 -17.85 -2.31
C PHE A 10 14.56 -16.34 -2.57
N ARG A 11 15.75 -15.85 -2.93
CA ARG A 11 15.97 -14.43 -3.23
C ARG A 11 15.09 -13.98 -4.39
N GLU A 12 14.98 -14.78 -5.45
CA GLU A 12 14.15 -14.45 -6.60
C GLU A 12 12.66 -14.34 -6.21
N LYS A 13 12.14 -15.32 -5.45
CA LYS A 13 10.76 -15.28 -4.94
C LYS A 13 10.52 -14.08 -4.03
N TYR A 14 11.46 -13.78 -3.13
CA TYR A 14 11.34 -12.65 -2.22
C TYR A 14 11.31 -11.31 -2.98
N THR A 15 12.24 -11.10 -3.92
CA THR A 15 12.28 -9.90 -4.77
C THR A 15 11.02 -9.78 -5.62
N HIS A 16 10.47 -10.90 -6.12
CA HIS A 16 9.23 -10.88 -6.87
C HIS A 16 8.04 -10.37 -6.03
N GLU A 17 7.87 -10.89 -4.81
CA GLU A 17 6.81 -10.44 -3.90
C GLU A 17 7.00 -8.98 -3.46
N ASP A 18 8.23 -8.56 -3.21
CA ASP A 18 8.55 -7.17 -2.85
C ASP A 18 8.20 -6.19 -4.00
N ASN A 19 8.52 -6.57 -5.24
CA ASN A 19 8.13 -5.82 -6.43
C ASN A 19 6.59 -5.74 -6.58
N LEU A 20 5.87 -6.83 -6.33
CA LEU A 20 4.40 -6.83 -6.36
C LEU A 20 3.81 -5.91 -5.30
N LEU A 21 4.36 -5.91 -4.08
CA LEU A 21 3.94 -5.02 -3.01
C LEU A 21 4.21 -3.55 -3.38
N ASN A 22 5.41 -3.23 -3.87
CA ASN A 22 5.75 -1.88 -4.31
C ASN A 22 4.83 -1.40 -5.45
N HIS A 23 4.47 -2.28 -6.38
CA HIS A 23 3.54 -1.95 -7.46
C HIS A 23 2.14 -1.60 -6.92
N ARG A 24 1.65 -2.31 -5.90
CA ARG A 24 0.35 -2.04 -5.24
C ARG A 24 0.36 -0.70 -4.52
N ILE A 25 1.43 -0.39 -3.79
CA ILE A 25 1.61 0.90 -3.12
C ILE A 25 1.64 2.03 -4.15
N SER A 26 2.39 1.84 -5.25
CA SER A 26 2.52 2.84 -6.31
C SER A 26 1.17 3.15 -6.97
N TRP A 27 0.36 2.11 -7.24
CA TRP A 27 -1.02 2.28 -7.73
C TRP A 27 -1.91 3.04 -6.74
N LEU A 28 -1.78 2.76 -5.44
CA LEU A 28 -2.52 3.48 -4.41
C LEU A 28 -2.12 4.97 -4.39
N ILE A 29 -0.82 5.28 -4.34
CA ILE A 29 -0.34 6.68 -4.32
C ILE A 29 -0.84 7.44 -5.54
N MET A 30 -0.71 6.85 -6.74
CA MET A 30 -1.13 7.49 -7.98
C MET A 30 -2.63 7.77 -8.01
N SER A 31 -3.46 6.76 -7.71
CA SER A 31 -4.92 6.91 -7.71
C SER A 31 -5.39 7.94 -6.68
N GLN A 32 -4.85 7.91 -5.47
CA GLN A 32 -5.23 8.84 -4.39
C GLN A 32 -4.79 10.26 -4.66
N THR A 33 -3.62 10.46 -5.29
CA THR A 33 -3.15 11.78 -5.70
C THR A 33 -4.07 12.39 -6.75
N ILE A 34 -4.44 11.60 -7.77
CA ILE A 34 -5.37 12.05 -8.83
C ILE A 34 -6.74 12.38 -8.24
N LEU A 35 -7.26 11.52 -7.36
CA LEU A 35 -8.56 11.71 -6.73
C LEU A 35 -8.57 12.97 -5.85
N SER A 36 -7.53 13.16 -5.02
CA SER A 36 -7.39 14.34 -4.15
C SER A 36 -7.23 15.64 -4.96
N ALA A 37 -6.43 15.60 -6.04
CA ALA A 37 -6.26 16.76 -6.92
C ALA A 37 -7.57 17.14 -7.61
N THR A 38 -8.29 16.14 -8.16
CA THR A 38 -9.60 16.34 -8.78
C THR A 38 -10.60 16.91 -7.78
N TYR A 39 -10.65 16.35 -6.57
CA TYR A 39 -11.53 16.80 -5.50
C TYR A 39 -11.28 18.26 -5.11
N SER A 40 -10.01 18.66 -4.97
CA SER A 40 -9.62 20.04 -4.69
C SER A 40 -10.09 21.01 -5.78
N VAL A 41 -9.93 20.65 -7.06
CA VAL A 41 -10.40 21.44 -8.20
C VAL A 41 -11.92 21.59 -8.18
N VAL A 42 -12.66 20.50 -7.90
CA VAL A 42 -14.13 20.52 -7.82
C VAL A 42 -14.61 21.43 -6.70
N ILE A 43 -14.01 21.35 -5.50
CA ILE A 43 -14.33 22.27 -4.40
C ILE A 43 -14.06 23.72 -4.80
N GLY A 44 -12.92 24.00 -5.42
CA GLY A 44 -12.58 25.34 -5.88
C GLY A 44 -13.56 25.89 -6.93
N ALA A 45 -13.99 25.04 -7.87
CA ALA A 45 -14.92 25.40 -8.94
C ALA A 45 -16.34 25.66 -8.42
N SER A 46 -16.81 24.89 -7.43
CA SER A 46 -18.17 24.97 -6.87
C SER A 46 -18.57 26.37 -6.37
N ARG A 47 -17.59 27.19 -6.00
CA ARG A 47 -17.82 28.57 -5.51
C ARG A 47 -18.31 29.54 -6.59
N ASN A 48 -18.15 29.22 -7.88
CA ASN A 48 -18.32 30.18 -8.98
C ASN A 48 -19.23 29.71 -10.13
N VAL A 49 -19.90 28.56 -10.00
CA VAL A 49 -20.71 27.97 -11.09
C VAL A 49 -22.18 27.85 -10.75
N ALA A 50 -23.04 28.11 -11.75
CA ALA A 50 -24.50 28.05 -11.63
C ALA A 50 -25.07 26.60 -11.61
N CYS A 51 -24.28 25.61 -12.02
CA CYS A 51 -24.67 24.20 -12.02
C CYS A 51 -24.13 23.50 -10.76
N GLN A 52 -24.75 23.75 -9.61
CA GLN A 52 -24.31 23.18 -8.32
C GLN A 52 -24.67 21.70 -8.17
N ASP A 53 -25.82 21.27 -8.68
CA ASP A 53 -26.36 19.91 -8.44
C ASP A 53 -25.40 18.77 -8.84
N GLN A 54 -24.64 18.94 -9.93
CA GLN A 54 -23.68 17.92 -10.37
C GLN A 54 -22.38 17.92 -9.55
N LEU A 55 -21.97 19.09 -9.05
CA LEU A 55 -20.79 19.20 -8.18
C LEU A 55 -21.09 18.69 -6.77
N ASP A 56 -22.29 18.90 -6.27
CA ASP A 56 -22.70 18.46 -4.94
C ASP A 56 -22.60 16.94 -4.78
N LEU A 57 -22.89 16.18 -5.84
CA LEU A 57 -22.72 14.73 -5.84
C LEU A 57 -21.24 14.34 -5.68
N ILE A 58 -20.34 14.99 -6.41
CA ILE A 58 -18.89 14.70 -6.33
C ILE A 58 -18.32 15.15 -4.98
N ILE A 59 -18.77 16.29 -4.45
CA ILE A 59 -18.33 16.81 -3.15
C ILE A 59 -18.77 15.87 -2.02
N THR A 60 -20.01 15.39 -2.08
CA THR A 60 -20.60 14.51 -1.06
C THR A 60 -20.03 13.09 -1.12
N TYR A 61 -19.93 12.49 -2.31
CA TYR A 61 -19.53 11.08 -2.47
C TYR A 61 -18.04 10.88 -2.79
N GLY A 62 -17.32 11.93 -3.17
CA GLY A 62 -15.88 11.87 -3.48
C GLY A 62 -15.05 11.26 -2.34
N PRO A 63 -15.20 11.72 -1.09
CA PRO A 63 -14.43 11.17 0.03
C PRO A 63 -14.74 9.69 0.31
N TRP A 64 -15.99 9.27 0.15
CA TRP A 64 -16.38 7.86 0.25
C TRP A 64 -15.67 6.99 -0.78
N LEU A 65 -15.57 7.47 -2.03
CA LEU A 65 -14.85 6.76 -3.08
C LEU A 65 -13.35 6.65 -2.76
N GLY A 66 -12.76 7.72 -2.21
CA GLY A 66 -11.39 7.72 -1.70
C GLY A 66 -11.17 6.64 -0.63
N ILE A 67 -12.03 6.60 0.39
CA ILE A 67 -11.98 5.59 1.47
C ILE A 67 -12.11 4.17 0.92
N CYS A 68 -13.09 3.91 0.04
CA CYS A 68 -13.29 2.59 -0.55
C CYS A 68 -12.03 2.11 -1.29
N LEU A 69 -11.39 2.97 -2.08
CA LEU A 69 -10.15 2.64 -2.78
C LEU A 69 -9.01 2.34 -1.79
N VAL A 70 -8.86 3.14 -0.73
CA VAL A 70 -7.85 2.88 0.31
C VAL A 70 -8.08 1.52 0.97
N ILE A 71 -9.33 1.17 1.31
CA ILE A 71 -9.66 -0.12 1.94
C ILE A 71 -9.31 -1.29 1.00
N VAL A 72 -9.72 -1.23 -0.27
CA VAL A 72 -9.43 -2.28 -1.25
C VAL A 72 -7.92 -2.46 -1.42
N SER A 73 -7.17 -1.37 -1.56
CA SER A 73 -5.71 -1.43 -1.65
C SER A 73 -5.06 -1.91 -0.35
N ALA A 74 -5.56 -1.52 0.82
CA ALA A 74 -5.04 -1.97 2.11
C ALA A 74 -5.20 -3.49 2.29
N VAL A 75 -6.34 -4.05 1.88
CA VAL A 75 -6.54 -5.51 1.86
C VAL A 75 -5.54 -6.17 0.91
N ALA A 76 -5.38 -5.64 -0.30
CA ALA A 76 -4.42 -6.19 -1.28
C ALA A 76 -2.97 -6.13 -0.77
N ILE A 77 -2.57 -5.05 -0.10
CA ILE A 77 -1.24 -4.92 0.52
C ILE A 77 -1.10 -5.89 1.70
N GLY A 78 -2.11 -5.99 2.55
CA GLY A 78 -2.12 -6.92 3.69
C GLY A 78 -1.94 -8.38 3.26
N LEU A 79 -2.61 -8.80 2.17
CA LEU A 79 -2.44 -10.14 1.60
C LEU A 79 -1.01 -10.36 1.07
N ALA A 80 -0.37 -9.35 0.45
CA ALA A 80 1.03 -9.44 0.03
C ALA A 80 1.97 -9.58 1.24
N ILE A 81 1.76 -8.80 2.30
CA ILE A 81 2.57 -8.89 3.52
C ILE A 81 2.47 -10.29 4.13
N VAL A 82 1.28 -10.89 4.17
CA VAL A 82 1.09 -12.26 4.66
C VAL A 82 1.85 -13.27 3.79
N ALA A 83 1.81 -13.13 2.46
CA ALA A 83 2.54 -13.99 1.54
C ALA A 83 4.06 -13.87 1.74
N GLN A 84 4.59 -12.65 1.84
CA GLN A 84 6.00 -12.37 2.09
C GLN A 84 6.45 -12.92 3.45
N ASN A 85 5.65 -12.75 4.50
CA ASN A 85 5.92 -13.29 5.83
C ASN A 85 5.98 -14.82 5.86
N LYS A 86 5.14 -15.49 5.06
CA LYS A 86 5.19 -16.95 4.94
C LYS A 86 6.53 -17.41 4.36
N ILE A 87 7.01 -16.75 3.30
CA ILE A 87 8.31 -17.02 2.66
C ILE A 87 9.47 -16.78 3.63
N ILE A 88 9.48 -15.64 4.34
CA ILE A 88 10.51 -15.35 5.36
C ILE A 88 10.49 -16.39 6.49
N LYS A 89 9.31 -16.82 6.93
CA LYS A 89 9.17 -17.81 8.02
C LYS A 89 9.67 -19.19 7.60
N GLU A 90 9.31 -19.64 6.40
CA GLU A 90 9.82 -20.89 5.81
C GLU A 90 11.36 -20.85 5.69
N TRP A 91 11.89 -19.71 5.23
CA TRP A 91 13.33 -19.52 5.11
C TRP A 91 14.06 -19.49 6.45
N ARG A 92 13.54 -18.76 7.45
CA ARG A 92 14.08 -18.79 8.82
C ARG A 92 14.10 -20.20 9.40
N TRP A 93 13.07 -21.00 9.13
CA TRP A 93 13.01 -22.38 9.59
C TRP A 93 14.09 -23.26 8.94
N ILE A 94 14.27 -23.16 7.62
CA ILE A 94 15.34 -23.86 6.90
C ILE A 94 16.73 -23.38 7.34
N ARG A 95 16.89 -22.08 7.56
CA ARG A 95 18.15 -21.43 7.95
C ARG A 95 18.57 -21.73 9.39
N LYS A 96 17.61 -21.95 10.31
CA LYS A 96 17.92 -22.35 11.70
C LYS A 96 18.75 -23.65 11.77
N TRP A 97 18.69 -24.48 10.73
CA TRP A 97 19.48 -25.71 10.61
C TRP A 97 20.82 -25.51 9.88
N ASN A 98 21.13 -24.31 9.39
CA ASN A 98 22.31 -24.03 8.58
C ASN A 98 22.95 -22.71 9.05
N ASP A 99 23.92 -22.85 9.96
CA ASP A 99 24.62 -21.82 10.75
C ASP A 99 25.35 -20.76 9.89
N GLN A 100 24.60 -19.89 9.21
CA GLN A 100 25.13 -18.90 8.26
C GLN A 100 24.50 -17.52 8.51
N ARG A 101 25.29 -16.67 9.19
CA ARG A 101 25.32 -15.19 9.29
C ARG A 101 23.99 -14.45 9.20
N GLU A 102 23.55 -13.91 10.32
CA GLU A 102 22.39 -13.03 10.49
C GLU A 102 22.22 -12.01 9.35
N LEU A 103 21.10 -12.09 8.62
CA LEU A 103 20.58 -10.87 7.98
C LEU A 103 20.03 -10.05 9.15
N THR A 104 20.65 -8.90 9.40
CA THR A 104 20.32 -7.98 10.50
C THR A 104 18.83 -7.71 10.54
N ALA A 105 18.19 -8.13 11.63
CA ALA A 105 16.74 -7.98 11.88
C ALA A 105 16.22 -6.53 11.73
N ILE A 106 17.12 -5.55 11.81
CA ILE A 106 16.85 -4.12 11.73
C ILE A 106 16.36 -3.70 10.32
N GLU A 107 16.80 -4.36 9.25
CA GLU A 107 16.34 -4.05 7.89
C GLU A 107 14.92 -4.61 7.60
N SER A 108 14.49 -5.61 8.39
CA SER A 108 13.19 -6.27 8.20
C SER A 108 12.00 -5.46 8.73
N ASP A 109 12.20 -4.62 9.76
CA ASP A 109 11.09 -3.91 10.42
C ASP A 109 10.72 -2.60 9.70
N PHE A 110 11.70 -1.91 9.10
CA PHE A 110 11.43 -0.71 8.31
C PHE A 110 10.77 -1.00 6.96
N GLY A 111 10.89 -2.23 6.44
CA GLY A 111 10.26 -2.65 5.19
C GLY A 111 8.73 -2.53 5.18
N TYR A 112 8.09 -2.55 6.36
CA TYR A 112 6.64 -2.44 6.47
C TYR A 112 6.10 -1.02 6.67
N VAL A 113 6.97 -0.03 6.90
CA VAL A 113 6.55 1.34 7.20
C VAL A 113 5.79 1.95 6.03
N ALA A 114 6.30 1.84 4.81
CA ALA A 114 5.64 2.36 3.62
C ALA A 114 4.30 1.66 3.29
N PRO A 115 4.22 0.32 3.19
CA PRO A 115 2.97 -0.37 2.87
C PRO A 115 1.85 -0.17 3.89
N ILE A 116 2.17 0.10 5.16
CA ILE A 116 1.17 0.36 6.20
C ILE A 116 0.88 1.86 6.32
N GLY A 117 1.93 2.68 6.32
CA GLY A 117 1.82 4.12 6.51
C GLY A 117 1.11 4.83 5.37
N VAL A 118 1.37 4.46 4.11
CA VAL A 118 0.76 5.11 2.94
C VAL A 118 -0.77 4.97 2.94
N PRO A 119 -1.36 3.77 3.07
CA PRO A 119 -2.82 3.63 3.20
C PRO A 119 -3.38 4.40 4.40
N LEU A 120 -2.72 4.36 5.56
CA LEU A 120 -3.18 5.06 6.76
C LEU A 120 -3.26 6.57 6.56
N ILE A 121 -2.24 7.18 5.94
CA ILE A 121 -2.21 8.63 5.68
C ILE A 121 -3.39 9.04 4.80
N PHE A 122 -3.65 8.31 3.70
CA PHE A 122 -4.78 8.62 2.82
C PHE A 122 -6.13 8.35 3.48
N PHE A 123 -6.26 7.28 4.27
CA PHE A 123 -7.47 7.00 5.02
C PHE A 123 -7.82 8.13 5.98
N ILE A 124 -6.83 8.60 6.74
CA ILE A 124 -6.98 9.72 7.68
C ILE A 124 -7.34 11.00 6.91
N ALA A 125 -6.68 11.27 5.78
CA ALA A 125 -6.97 12.45 4.97
C ALA A 125 -8.43 12.50 4.50
N TRP A 126 -8.99 11.38 4.01
CA TRP A 126 -10.38 11.33 3.58
C TRP A 126 -11.38 11.42 4.73
N ILE A 127 -11.08 10.81 5.88
CA ILE A 127 -11.90 10.96 7.08
C ILE A 127 -11.90 12.42 7.55
N ALA A 128 -10.74 13.07 7.56
CA ALA A 128 -10.64 14.48 7.96
C ALA A 128 -11.50 15.37 7.04
N LEU A 129 -11.54 15.09 5.74
CA LEU A 129 -12.40 15.79 4.79
C LEU A 129 -13.90 15.54 5.01
N LEU A 130 -14.31 14.37 5.49
CA LEU A 130 -15.72 14.09 5.84
C LEU A 130 -16.18 14.79 7.12
N LEU A 131 -15.25 15.11 8.03
CA LEU A 131 -15.53 15.75 9.31
C LEU A 131 -15.47 17.29 9.23
N LEU A 132 -14.95 17.85 8.13
CA LEU A 132 -14.89 19.27 7.83
C LEU A 132 -16.15 19.74 7.10
#